data_AF-A0A4V1ZJJ9-F1
#
_entry.id   AF-A0A4V1ZJJ9-F1
#
_cell.length_a   1.000
_cell.length_b   1.000
_cell.length_c   1.000
_cell.angle_alpha   90.00
_cell.angle_beta   90.00
_cell.angle_gamma   90.00
#
_symmetry.space_group_name_H-M   'P 1'
#
loop_
_entity.id
_entity.type
_entity.pdbx_description
1 polymer ?
#
loop_
_entity_poly.entity_id
_entity_poly.type
_entity_poly.pdbx_seq_one_letter_code
_entity_poly.pdbx_strand_id
1 'polypeptide(L)'
;MTWKQVVLQLVTQFCDQQGSRSFSLAEFWAFSEPALAQFAPSNHHRAAKLRQTLQYLRDDELITFKEERGNYTLLGETLLVGEVEAEAIPILKAFKGERQKREYLIEIYARDTKLVKAARQLFDFRCACVGCSNFFLKDDGKTPYCEVHHITPFCDGGEDVLSNLSVLCAHHHRMAHFAIQKERAELRDFLIERTTQLLSHSTF
;
A
#
# COMPACT_ATOMS: atom_id res chain seq x y z
N MET A 1 -34.16 -11.99 28.28
CA MET A 1 -32.69 -11.91 28.11
C MET A 1 -32.11 -13.31 28.24
N THR A 2 -31.41 -13.81 27.24
CA THR A 2 -30.66 -15.08 27.30
C THR A 2 -29.29 -14.86 27.94
N TRP A 3 -28.65 -15.92 28.43
CA TRP A 3 -27.27 -15.83 28.96
C TRP A 3 -26.29 -15.21 27.95
N LYS A 4 -26.41 -15.57 26.66
CA LYS A 4 -25.58 -15.03 25.58
C LYS A 4 -25.81 -13.52 25.39
N GLN A 5 -27.06 -13.06 25.44
CA GLN A 5 -27.40 -11.64 25.35
C GLN A 5 -26.87 -10.85 26.55
N VAL A 6 -26.98 -11.39 27.77
CA VAL A 6 -26.46 -10.74 28.98
C VAL A 6 -24.93 -10.63 28.92
N VAL A 7 -24.24 -11.69 28.50
CA VAL A 7 -22.78 -11.66 28.36
C VAL A 7 -22.35 -10.65 27.30
N LEU A 8 -23.00 -10.60 26.14
CA LEU A 8 -22.69 -9.60 25.10
C LEU A 8 -22.89 -8.17 25.62
N GLN A 9 -24.01 -7.90 26.32
CA GLN A 9 -24.26 -6.59 26.92
C GLN A 9 -23.17 -6.21 27.92
N LEU A 10 -22.73 -7.14 28.78
CA LEU A 10 -21.66 -6.91 29.74
C LEU A 10 -20.31 -6.67 29.04
N VAL A 11 -20.02 -7.38 27.94
CA VAL A 11 -18.81 -7.12 27.14
C VAL A 11 -18.82 -5.69 26.58
N THR A 12 -19.94 -5.26 25.99
CA THR A 12 -20.08 -3.89 25.47
C THR A 12 -19.89 -2.86 26.56
N GLN A 13 -20.58 -3.02 27.70
CA GLN A 13 -20.45 -2.12 28.85
C GLN A 13 -19.02 -2.05 29.40
N PHE A 14 -18.33 -3.19 29.46
CA PHE A 14 -16.93 -3.24 29.87
C PHE A 14 -16.04 -2.46 28.91
N CYS A 15 -16.18 -2.69 27.61
CA CYS A 15 -15.41 -1.98 26.58
C CYS A 15 -15.67 -0.47 26.59
N ASP A 16 -16.94 -0.06 26.74
CA ASP A 16 -17.33 1.34 26.88
C ASP A 16 -16.68 2.00 28.10
N GLN A 17 -16.74 1.37 29.27
CA GLN A 17 -16.17 1.92 30.50
C GLN A 17 -14.64 2.08 30.42
N GLN A 18 -13.98 1.17 29.71
CA GLN A 18 -12.52 1.20 29.54
C GLN A 18 -12.07 2.09 28.38
N GLY A 19 -12.98 2.54 27.51
CA GLY A 19 -12.63 3.19 26.24
C GLY A 19 -11.77 2.31 25.33
N SER A 20 -11.87 0.98 25.48
CA SER A 20 -11.05 0.00 24.77
C SER A 20 -11.92 -1.17 24.33
N ARG A 21 -11.87 -1.49 23.03
CA ARG A 21 -12.51 -2.70 22.49
C ARG A 21 -11.78 -3.99 22.88
N SER A 22 -10.55 -3.89 23.41
CA SER A 22 -9.75 -5.04 23.83
C SER A 22 -9.85 -5.26 25.33
N PHE A 23 -9.99 -6.52 25.76
CA PHE A 23 -10.06 -6.92 27.16
C PHE A 23 -9.49 -8.32 27.39
N SER A 24 -8.95 -8.58 28.58
CA SER A 24 -8.57 -9.93 28.99
C SER A 24 -9.73 -10.68 29.66
N LEU A 25 -9.70 -12.02 29.64
CA LEU A 25 -10.68 -12.84 30.35
C LEU A 25 -10.74 -12.51 31.85
N ALA A 26 -9.59 -12.23 32.46
CA ALA A 26 -9.46 -12.01 33.90
C ALA A 26 -10.15 -10.70 34.31
N GLU A 27 -9.88 -9.61 33.59
CA GLU A 27 -10.49 -8.30 33.83
C GLU A 27 -12.00 -8.35 33.59
N PHE A 28 -12.41 -8.98 32.48
CA PHE A 28 -13.84 -9.10 32.16
C PHE A 28 -14.59 -9.98 33.16
N TRP A 29 -13.98 -11.06 33.66
CA TRP A 29 -14.57 -11.87 34.72
C TRP A 29 -14.77 -11.06 36.01
N ALA A 30 -13.74 -10.31 36.44
CA ALA A 30 -13.82 -9.49 37.65
C ALA A 30 -14.95 -8.45 37.57
N PHE A 31 -15.19 -7.90 36.38
CA PHE A 31 -16.31 -6.97 36.13
C PHE A 31 -17.67 -7.66 36.08
N SER A 32 -17.78 -8.80 35.40
CA SER A 32 -19.06 -9.43 35.07
C SER A 32 -19.60 -10.37 36.16
N GLU A 33 -18.77 -10.89 37.06
CA GLU A 33 -19.17 -11.91 38.05
C GLU A 33 -20.39 -11.51 38.90
N PRO A 34 -20.45 -10.30 39.49
CA PRO A 34 -21.58 -9.92 40.34
C PRO A 34 -22.91 -9.90 39.58
N ALA A 35 -22.89 -9.36 38.35
CA ALA A 35 -24.07 -9.30 37.49
C ALA A 35 -24.51 -10.69 37.02
N LEU A 36 -23.56 -11.56 36.67
CA LEU A 36 -23.85 -12.94 36.27
C LEU A 36 -24.35 -13.81 37.44
N ALA A 37 -23.86 -13.56 38.65
CA ALA A 37 -24.33 -14.22 39.87
C ALA A 37 -25.78 -13.83 40.19
N GLN A 38 -26.13 -12.55 40.03
CA GLN A 38 -27.51 -12.08 40.21
C GLN A 38 -28.45 -12.64 39.12
N PHE A 39 -27.98 -12.73 37.88
CA PHE A 39 -28.79 -13.21 36.75
C PHE A 39 -29.03 -14.72 36.77
N ALA A 40 -28.03 -15.52 37.19
CA ALA A 40 -28.14 -16.98 37.27
C ALA A 40 -27.61 -17.51 38.62
N PRO A 41 -28.34 -17.28 39.73
CA PRO A 41 -27.86 -17.58 41.08
C PRO A 41 -27.66 -19.08 41.34
N SER A 42 -28.42 -19.95 40.67
CA SER A 42 -28.33 -21.41 40.79
C SER A 42 -27.23 -22.06 39.93
N ASN A 43 -26.55 -21.29 39.08
CA ASN A 43 -25.48 -21.82 38.25
C ASN A 43 -24.15 -21.69 39.00
N HIS A 44 -23.57 -22.80 39.45
CA HIS A 44 -22.27 -22.80 40.15
C HIS A 44 -21.05 -22.85 39.21
N HIS A 45 -21.27 -23.01 37.90
CA HIS A 45 -20.21 -23.09 36.88
C HIS A 45 -20.18 -21.86 35.97
N ARG A 46 -20.49 -20.67 36.50
CA ARG A 46 -20.58 -19.41 35.73
C ARG A 46 -19.31 -19.09 34.96
N ALA A 47 -18.12 -19.30 35.54
CA ALA A 47 -16.85 -19.04 34.86
C ALA A 47 -16.65 -19.94 33.61
N ALA A 48 -17.01 -21.22 33.70
CA ALA A 48 -16.93 -22.14 32.57
C ALA A 48 -17.97 -21.77 31.49
N LYS A 49 -19.19 -21.44 31.91
CA LYS A 49 -20.27 -21.00 31.00
C LYS A 49 -19.94 -19.67 30.33
N LEU A 50 -19.26 -18.76 31.02
CA LEU A 50 -18.78 -17.50 30.45
C LEU A 50 -17.75 -17.75 29.34
N ARG A 51 -16.73 -18.57 29.61
CA ARG A 51 -15.73 -18.95 28.59
C ARG A 51 -16.37 -19.59 27.36
N GLN A 52 -17.31 -20.51 27.57
CA GLN A 52 -18.08 -21.11 26.49
C GLN A 52 -18.91 -20.08 25.72
N THR A 53 -19.44 -19.06 26.40
CA THR A 53 -20.23 -18.02 25.74
C THR A 53 -19.36 -17.07 24.94
N LEU A 54 -18.19 -16.69 25.45
CA LEU A 54 -17.20 -15.92 24.67
C LEU A 54 -16.77 -16.70 23.42
N GLN A 55 -16.64 -18.02 23.52
CA GLN A 55 -16.39 -18.89 22.37
C GLN A 55 -17.53 -18.79 21.34
N TYR A 56 -18.80 -18.86 21.76
CA TYR A 56 -19.93 -18.64 20.85
C TYR A 56 -19.99 -17.23 20.28
N LEU A 57 -19.66 -16.19 21.05
CA LEU A 57 -19.59 -14.82 20.53
C LEU A 57 -18.49 -14.66 19.49
N ARG A 58 -17.39 -15.42 19.61
CA ARG A 58 -16.32 -15.45 18.60
C ARG A 58 -16.78 -16.12 17.32
N ASP A 59 -17.44 -17.27 17.44
CA ASP A 59 -17.94 -18.02 16.29
C ASP A 59 -19.05 -17.26 15.54
N ASP A 60 -19.78 -16.39 16.25
CA ASP A 60 -20.74 -15.41 15.69
C ASP A 60 -20.08 -14.13 15.14
N GLU A 61 -18.74 -14.04 15.13
CA GLU A 61 -17.97 -12.87 14.68
C GLU A 61 -18.24 -11.57 15.47
N LEU A 62 -18.77 -11.68 16.69
CA LEU A 62 -19.01 -10.55 17.60
C LEU A 62 -17.78 -10.20 18.45
N ILE A 63 -16.83 -11.12 18.58
CA ILE A 63 -15.52 -10.87 19.18
C ILE A 63 -14.43 -11.61 18.40
N THR A 64 -13.17 -11.19 18.50
CA THR A 64 -12.01 -11.93 17.97
C THR A 64 -10.94 -12.14 19.04
N PHE A 65 -10.03 -13.08 18.82
CA PHE A 65 -8.86 -13.26 19.66
C PHE A 65 -7.72 -12.35 19.22
N LYS A 66 -7.04 -11.78 20.21
CA LYS A 66 -5.67 -11.29 20.00
C LYS A 66 -4.72 -12.50 20.04
N GLU A 67 -3.55 -12.39 19.42
CA GLU A 67 -2.56 -13.48 19.25
C GLU A 67 -2.09 -14.14 20.57
N GLU A 68 -2.47 -13.60 21.73
CA GLU A 68 -2.18 -14.12 23.06
C GLU A 68 -3.40 -14.75 23.75
N ARG A 69 -3.18 -15.92 24.37
CA ARG A 69 -4.20 -16.75 25.03
C ARG A 69 -4.98 -15.96 26.09
N GLY A 70 -6.25 -15.65 25.81
CA GLY A 70 -7.17 -15.06 26.78
C GLY A 70 -7.44 -13.56 26.61
N ASN A 71 -6.99 -12.96 25.50
CA ASN A 71 -7.30 -11.59 25.12
C ASN A 71 -8.33 -11.56 23.98
N TYR A 72 -9.35 -10.73 24.13
CA TYR A 72 -10.48 -10.61 23.22
C TYR A 72 -10.61 -9.18 22.71
N THR A 73 -11.12 -9.01 21.51
CA THR A 73 -11.51 -7.73 20.94
C THR A 73 -12.97 -7.77 20.54
N LEU A 74 -13.79 -6.83 21.04
CA LEU A 74 -15.18 -6.65 20.64
C LEU A 74 -15.25 -6.18 19.18
N LEU A 75 -15.91 -6.98 18.36
CA LEU A 75 -16.25 -6.67 16.97
C LEU A 75 -17.70 -6.19 16.93
N GLY A 76 -17.94 -5.02 16.36
CA GLY A 76 -19.29 -4.47 16.31
C GLY A 76 -19.35 -3.19 15.50
N GLU A 77 -20.45 -3.03 14.76
CA GLU A 77 -20.76 -1.85 13.95
C GLU A 77 -21.22 -0.67 14.81
N THR A 78 -21.67 -0.93 16.04
CA THR A 78 -22.07 0.11 16.99
C THR A 78 -20.83 0.79 17.57
N LEU A 79 -20.80 2.11 17.49
CA LEU A 79 -19.77 2.96 18.08
C LEU A 79 -19.84 2.89 19.62
N LEU A 80 -18.69 2.78 20.27
CA LEU A 80 -18.56 3.00 21.71
C LEU A 80 -18.76 4.48 22.03
N VAL A 81 -19.05 4.79 23.29
CA VAL A 81 -19.20 6.19 23.75
C VAL A 81 -17.89 6.96 23.51
N GLY A 82 -17.90 7.90 22.56
CA GLY A 82 -16.73 8.70 22.17
C GLY A 82 -16.04 8.25 20.88
N GLU A 83 -16.42 7.12 20.29
CA GLU A 83 -16.05 6.77 18.93
C GLU A 83 -16.92 7.57 17.93
N VAL A 84 -16.28 8.17 16.93
CA VAL A 84 -16.96 8.79 15.78
C VAL A 84 -16.95 7.81 14.61
N GLU A 85 -18.02 7.79 13.80
CA GLU A 85 -17.99 7.06 12.54
C GLU A 85 -16.84 7.65 11.71
N ALA A 86 -15.89 6.81 11.31
CA ALA A 86 -14.88 7.25 10.36
C ALA A 86 -15.59 7.49 9.02
N GLU A 87 -15.86 8.76 8.72
CA GLU A 87 -16.48 9.25 7.48
C GLU A 87 -15.78 8.75 6.20
N ALA A 88 -14.55 8.22 6.32
CA ALA A 88 -13.77 7.63 5.24
C ALA A 88 -14.09 6.15 4.90
N ILE A 89 -14.80 5.41 5.76
CA ILE A 89 -15.11 3.97 5.55
C ILE A 89 -16.07 3.71 4.37
N PRO A 90 -17.11 4.53 4.10
CA PRO A 90 -18.05 4.30 3.00
C PRO A 90 -17.35 4.28 1.64
N ILE A 91 -16.39 5.18 1.43
CA ILE A 91 -15.60 5.28 0.19
C ILE A 91 -14.79 3.98 0.00
N LEU A 92 -14.09 3.51 1.03
CA LEU A 92 -13.26 2.29 0.94
C LEU A 92 -14.10 1.01 0.72
N LYS A 93 -15.29 0.92 1.32
CA LYS A 93 -16.22 -0.21 1.09
C LYS A 93 -16.83 -0.20 -0.31
N ALA A 94 -17.05 0.97 -0.91
CA ALA A 94 -17.58 1.11 -2.26
C ALA A 94 -16.58 0.65 -3.36
N PHE A 95 -15.27 0.69 -3.09
CA PHE A 95 -14.22 0.25 -4.02
C PHE A 95 -13.85 -1.25 -3.92
N LYS A 96 -14.80 -2.11 -3.56
CA LYS A 96 -14.61 -3.57 -3.58
C LYS A 96 -14.83 -4.14 -5.00
N GLY A 97 -14.09 -3.63 -5.99
CA GLY A 97 -14.10 -4.16 -7.35
C GLY A 97 -13.29 -5.45 -7.46
N GLU A 98 -13.84 -6.48 -8.09
CA GLU A 98 -13.10 -7.69 -8.42
C GLU A 98 -11.89 -7.36 -9.30
N ARG A 99 -10.71 -7.90 -8.95
CA ARG A 99 -9.49 -7.71 -9.74
C ARG A 99 -9.68 -8.36 -11.11
N GLN A 100 -9.90 -7.55 -12.14
CA GLN A 100 -9.89 -8.03 -13.52
C GLN A 100 -8.46 -8.40 -13.91
N LYS A 101 -8.21 -9.68 -14.15
CA LYS A 101 -6.96 -10.13 -14.78
C LYS A 101 -6.96 -9.65 -16.23
N ARG A 102 -5.94 -8.90 -16.60
CA ARG A 102 -5.64 -8.55 -17.99
C ARG A 102 -4.35 -9.23 -18.38
N GLU A 103 -4.40 -10.03 -19.45
CA GLU A 103 -3.21 -10.61 -20.07
C GLU A 103 -2.77 -9.70 -21.21
N TYR A 104 -1.49 -9.32 -21.21
CA TYR A 104 -0.88 -8.52 -22.26
C TYR A 104 0.17 -9.38 -22.97
N LEU A 105 0.01 -9.58 -24.28
CA LEU A 105 1.09 -10.07 -25.13
C LEU A 105 1.97 -8.86 -25.47
N ILE A 106 3.19 -8.83 -24.93
CA ILE A 106 4.13 -7.74 -25.17
C ILE A 106 5.28 -8.27 -26.00
N GLU A 107 5.48 -7.73 -27.20
CA GLU A 107 6.70 -7.93 -27.97
C GLU A 107 7.81 -7.08 -27.36
N ILE A 108 8.75 -7.74 -26.68
CA ILE A 108 9.91 -7.07 -26.06
C ILE A 108 11.09 -7.17 -27.03
N TYR A 109 11.49 -6.03 -27.59
CA TYR A 109 12.75 -5.91 -28.31
C TYR A 109 13.91 -5.96 -27.30
N ALA A 110 14.83 -6.92 -27.48
CA ALA A 110 16.03 -7.00 -26.67
C ALA A 110 16.92 -5.77 -26.95
N ARG A 111 17.08 -4.89 -25.95
CA ARG A 111 17.98 -3.74 -26.06
C ARG A 111 19.42 -4.21 -25.94
N ASP A 112 20.32 -3.67 -26.76
CA ASP A 112 21.75 -3.97 -26.60
C ASP A 112 22.26 -3.42 -25.26
N THR A 113 22.56 -4.33 -24.35
CA THR A 113 23.10 -4.02 -23.01
C THR A 113 24.36 -3.15 -23.05
N LYS A 114 25.18 -3.26 -24.11
CA LYS A 114 26.38 -2.44 -24.30
C LYS A 114 26.01 -0.99 -24.62
N LEU A 115 25.04 -0.78 -25.51
CA LEU A 115 24.54 0.56 -25.84
C LEU A 115 23.88 1.23 -24.64
N VAL A 116 23.06 0.49 -23.89
CA VAL A 116 22.44 0.97 -22.65
C VAL A 116 23.49 1.41 -21.63
N LYS A 117 24.56 0.62 -21.48
CA LYS A 117 25.67 0.97 -20.58
C LYS A 117 26.44 2.21 -21.07
N ALA A 118 26.75 2.27 -22.35
CA ALA A 118 27.43 3.42 -22.96
C ALA A 118 26.61 4.71 -22.80
N ALA A 119 25.31 4.66 -23.04
CA ALA A 119 24.40 5.79 -22.82
C ALA A 119 24.42 6.23 -21.35
N ARG A 120 24.34 5.30 -20.40
CA ARG A 120 24.43 5.64 -18.97
C ARG A 120 25.75 6.33 -18.61
N GLN A 121 26.87 5.89 -19.19
CA GLN A 121 28.18 6.49 -18.96
C GLN A 121 28.28 7.89 -19.58
N LEU A 122 27.79 8.08 -20.80
CA LEU A 122 27.76 9.38 -21.50
C LEU A 122 27.05 10.48 -20.69
N PHE A 123 26.00 10.10 -19.97
CA PHE A 123 25.20 11.02 -19.15
C PHE A 123 25.57 10.99 -17.65
N ASP A 124 26.68 10.37 -17.26
CA ASP A 124 27.10 10.23 -15.86
C ASP A 124 25.98 9.69 -14.94
N PHE A 125 25.19 8.73 -15.45
CA PHE A 125 24.05 8.13 -14.77
C PHE A 125 22.98 9.14 -14.29
N ARG A 126 22.92 10.33 -14.89
CA ARG A 126 21.97 11.39 -14.56
C ARG A 126 21.00 11.67 -15.70
N CYS A 127 19.90 12.31 -15.34
CA CYS A 127 18.91 12.78 -16.31
C CYS A 127 19.54 13.84 -17.23
N ALA A 128 19.24 13.76 -18.53
CA ALA A 128 19.68 14.71 -19.55
C ALA A 128 19.19 16.14 -19.28
N CYS A 129 18.00 16.28 -18.68
CA CYS A 129 17.43 17.56 -18.28
C CYS A 129 18.27 18.21 -17.18
N VAL A 130 18.86 19.36 -17.49
CA VAL A 130 19.74 20.11 -16.59
C VAL A 130 19.02 20.50 -15.30
N GLY A 131 19.69 20.35 -14.17
CA GLY A 131 19.12 20.69 -12.85
C GLY A 131 18.08 19.70 -12.32
N CYS A 132 17.84 18.58 -12.99
CA CYS A 132 16.90 17.56 -12.53
C CYS A 132 17.35 16.92 -11.20
N SER A 133 16.51 17.03 -10.18
CA SER A 133 16.68 16.42 -8.86
C SER A 133 15.69 15.27 -8.59
N ASN A 134 14.88 14.88 -9.58
CA ASN A 134 13.89 13.83 -9.43
C ASN A 134 14.52 12.45 -9.62
N PHE A 135 15.28 12.01 -8.63
CA PHE A 135 15.90 10.69 -8.59
C PHE A 135 15.91 10.14 -7.15
N PHE A 136 16.02 8.83 -7.06
CA PHE A 136 16.39 8.13 -5.82
C PHE A 136 17.69 7.35 -6.09
N LEU A 137 18.37 6.97 -5.02
CA LEU A 137 19.58 6.15 -5.11
C LEU A 137 19.21 4.67 -5.19
N LYS A 138 19.95 3.92 -5.98
CA LYS A 138 19.85 2.46 -6.00
C LYS A 138 20.35 1.86 -4.68
N ASP A 139 20.21 0.55 -4.53
CA ASP A 139 20.65 -0.21 -3.34
C ASP A 139 22.12 0.00 -2.97
N ASP A 140 22.97 0.43 -3.92
CA ASP A 140 24.37 0.79 -3.67
C ASP A 140 24.56 2.11 -2.92
N GLY A 141 23.48 2.87 -2.70
CA GLY A 141 23.47 4.15 -1.99
C GLY A 141 24.25 5.27 -2.68
N LYS A 142 24.63 5.12 -3.96
CA LYS A 142 25.48 6.08 -4.68
C LYS A 142 24.98 6.39 -6.08
N THR A 143 24.43 5.42 -6.79
CA THR A 143 24.04 5.55 -8.18
C THR A 143 22.60 6.07 -8.29
N PRO A 144 22.34 7.22 -8.95
CA PRO A 144 20.98 7.66 -9.23
C PRO A 144 20.22 6.67 -10.13
N TYR A 145 18.94 6.47 -9.84
CA TYR A 145 18.05 5.73 -10.73
C TYR A 145 17.64 6.60 -11.94
N CYS A 146 17.97 6.12 -13.13
CA CYS A 146 17.56 6.69 -14.42
C CYS A 146 17.31 5.57 -15.43
N GLU A 147 16.53 5.87 -16.45
CA GLU A 147 16.05 4.99 -17.51
C GLU A 147 16.62 5.45 -18.85
N VAL A 148 17.00 4.49 -19.71
CA VAL A 148 17.44 4.81 -21.08
C VAL A 148 16.21 4.86 -21.98
N HIS A 149 16.11 5.93 -22.75
CA HIS A 149 14.99 6.27 -23.61
C HIS A 149 15.48 6.47 -25.04
N HIS A 150 14.80 5.85 -26.01
CA HIS A 150 14.98 6.17 -27.43
C HIS A 150 14.27 7.49 -27.74
N ILE A 151 15.03 8.51 -28.15
CA ILE A 151 14.50 9.86 -28.43
C ILE A 151 13.50 9.83 -29.58
N THR A 152 13.83 9.06 -30.62
CA THR A 152 12.90 8.64 -31.67
C THR A 152 12.53 7.18 -31.43
N PRO A 153 11.26 6.85 -31.15
CA PRO A 153 10.81 5.47 -30.94
C PRO A 153 10.98 4.59 -32.19
N PHE A 154 11.06 3.27 -32.00
CA PHE A 154 11.12 2.30 -33.11
C PHE A 154 9.91 2.36 -34.05
N CYS A 155 8.71 2.62 -33.51
CA CYS A 155 7.50 2.75 -34.34
C CYS A 155 7.56 3.92 -35.32
N ASP A 156 8.43 4.91 -35.04
CA ASP A 156 8.64 6.11 -35.85
C ASP A 156 9.94 6.01 -36.67
N GLY A 157 10.53 4.80 -36.77
CA GLY A 157 11.76 4.55 -37.52
C GLY A 157 13.06 4.87 -36.78
N GLY A 158 13.02 5.03 -35.45
CA GLY A 158 14.21 5.27 -34.65
C GLY A 158 15.17 4.08 -34.63
N GLU A 159 16.47 4.36 -34.73
CA GLU A 159 17.53 3.34 -34.70
C GLU A 159 17.99 3.04 -33.27
N ASP A 160 18.49 1.81 -33.03
CA ASP A 160 19.15 1.44 -31.77
C ASP A 160 20.62 1.86 -31.79
N VAL A 161 20.87 3.16 -31.72
CA VAL A 161 22.20 3.77 -31.79
C VAL A 161 22.38 4.81 -30.69
N LEU A 162 23.62 5.03 -30.24
CA LEU A 162 23.90 5.91 -29.10
C LEU A 162 23.41 7.35 -29.31
N SER A 163 23.40 7.86 -30.54
CA SER A 163 22.87 9.19 -30.89
C SER A 163 21.35 9.33 -30.76
N ASN A 164 20.62 8.21 -30.73
CA ASN A 164 19.18 8.17 -30.52
C ASN A 164 18.81 7.77 -29.07
N LEU A 165 19.79 7.63 -28.18
CA LEU A 165 19.57 7.25 -26.78
C LEU A 165 19.83 8.45 -25.84
N SER A 166 18.88 8.69 -24.94
CA SER A 166 19.01 9.63 -23.84
C SER A 166 18.77 8.94 -22.49
N VAL A 167 19.36 9.47 -21.43
CA VAL A 167 19.15 9.01 -20.05
C VAL A 167 18.22 9.98 -19.33
N LEU A 168 17.10 9.47 -18.81
CA LEU A 168 16.06 10.27 -18.16
C LEU A 168 15.71 9.73 -16.78
N CYS A 169 15.25 10.60 -15.87
CA CYS A 169 14.59 10.11 -14.67
C CYS A 169 13.20 9.55 -14.99
N ALA A 170 12.59 8.81 -14.06
CA ALA A 170 11.26 8.23 -14.25
C ALA A 170 10.19 9.28 -14.63
N HIS A 171 10.27 10.49 -14.07
CA HIS A 171 9.34 11.58 -14.39
C HIS A 171 9.48 12.07 -15.82
N HIS A 172 10.67 12.50 -16.25
CA HIS A 172 10.90 12.97 -17.62
C HIS A 172 10.73 11.87 -18.66
N HIS A 173 11.04 10.63 -18.31
CA HIS A 173 10.79 9.49 -19.18
C HIS A 173 9.27 9.31 -19.43
N ARG A 174 8.45 9.43 -18.38
CA ARG A 174 6.99 9.43 -18.53
C ARG A 174 6.49 10.65 -19.29
N MET A 175 7.06 11.84 -19.07
CA MET A 175 6.70 13.03 -19.86
C MET A 175 6.96 12.81 -21.35
N ALA A 176 8.11 12.26 -21.73
CA ALA A 176 8.45 11.96 -23.12
C ALA A 176 7.39 11.07 -23.82
N HIS A 177 6.76 10.16 -23.08
CA HIS A 177 5.68 9.32 -23.62
C HIS A 177 4.30 9.99 -23.57
N PHE A 178 3.94 10.60 -22.44
CA PHE A 178 2.53 10.89 -22.08
C PHE A 178 2.19 12.36 -21.90
N ALA A 179 3.17 13.27 -21.88
CA ALA A 179 2.87 14.70 -21.78
C ALA A 179 2.10 15.20 -23.02
N ILE A 180 1.57 16.42 -22.94
CA ILE A 180 0.90 17.03 -24.09
C ILE A 180 1.86 17.14 -25.28
N GLN A 181 1.31 17.16 -26.50
CA GLN A 181 2.11 17.11 -27.74
C GLN A 181 3.22 18.19 -27.78
N LYS A 182 2.90 19.42 -27.36
CA LYS A 182 3.86 20.53 -27.32
C LYS A 182 5.06 20.22 -26.41
N GLU A 183 4.81 19.83 -25.17
CA GLU A 183 5.87 19.51 -24.20
C GLU A 183 6.72 18.32 -24.64
N ARG A 184 6.11 17.31 -25.28
CA ARG A 184 6.86 16.16 -25.83
C ARG A 184 7.78 16.58 -26.97
N ALA A 185 7.31 17.45 -27.87
CA ALA A 185 8.13 17.96 -28.97
C ALA A 185 9.31 18.80 -28.44
N GLU A 186 9.04 19.73 -27.52
CA GLU A 186 10.07 20.56 -26.88
C GLU A 186 11.11 19.71 -26.13
N LEU A 187 10.66 18.71 -25.37
CA LEU A 187 11.56 17.77 -24.70
C LEU A 187 12.38 16.97 -25.72
N ARG A 188 11.75 16.43 -26.76
CA ARG A 188 12.45 15.65 -27.79
C ARG A 188 13.57 16.46 -28.44
N ASP A 189 13.28 17.69 -28.87
CA ASP A 189 14.25 18.57 -29.52
C ASP A 189 15.43 18.89 -28.58
N PHE A 190 15.14 19.17 -27.30
CA PHE A 190 16.16 19.34 -26.27
C PHE A 190 17.03 18.08 -26.10
N LEU A 191 16.44 16.88 -26.11
CA LEU A 191 17.20 15.64 -25.98
C LEU A 191 18.10 15.39 -27.19
N ILE A 192 17.66 15.72 -28.40
CA ILE A 192 18.49 15.62 -29.62
C ILE A 192 19.71 16.53 -29.48
N GLU A 193 19.50 17.80 -29.14
CA GLU A 193 20.58 18.78 -28.98
C GLU A 193 21.56 18.33 -27.89
N ARG A 194 21.04 17.98 -26.71
CA ARG A 194 21.86 17.58 -25.56
C ARG A 194 22.68 16.33 -25.83
N THR A 195 22.08 15.32 -26.46
CA THR A 195 22.77 14.06 -26.80
C THR A 195 23.87 14.31 -27.82
N THR A 196 23.59 15.12 -28.85
CA THR A 196 24.56 15.51 -29.87
C THR A 196 25.75 16.27 -29.27
N GLN A 197 25.48 17.20 -28.33
CA GLN A 197 26.52 17.92 -27.62
C GLN A 197 27.41 16.99 -26.79
N LEU A 198 26.84 16.04 -26.05
CA LEU A 198 27.64 15.12 -25.24
C LEU A 198 28.50 14.19 -26.10
N LEU A 199 27.98 13.72 -27.23
CA LEU A 199 28.73 12.89 -28.18
C LEU A 199 29.90 13.64 -28.82
N SER A 200 29.74 14.92 -29.15
CA SER A 200 30.82 15.71 -29.75
C SER A 200 31.96 16.03 -28.78
N HIS A 201 31.70 16.06 -27.47
CA HIS A 201 32.70 16.32 -26.43
C HIS A 201 33.30 15.04 -25.83
N SER A 202 32.73 13.88 -26.14
CA SER A 202 33.23 12.58 -25.71
C SER A 202 34.18 12.04 -26.78
N THR A 203 35.47 12.36 -26.67
CA THR A 203 36.51 11.61 -27.38
C THR A 203 36.56 10.21 -26.77
N PHE A 204 36.13 9.21 -27.54
CA PHE A 204 36.27 7.78 -27.23
C PHE A 204 37.74 7.36 -27.17
#